data_AF-A0A266LMY1-F1
#
_entry.id   AF-A0A266LMY1-F1
#
_cell.length_a   1.000
_cell.length_b   1.000
_cell.length_c   1.000
_cell.angle_alpha   90.00
_cell.angle_beta   90.00
_cell.angle_gamma   90.00
#
_symmetry.space_group_name_H-M   'P 1'
#
loop_
_entity.id
_entity.type
_entity.pdbx_description
1 polymer ?
#
loop_
_entity_poly.entity_id
_entity_poly.type
_entity_poly.pdbx_seq_one_letter_code
_entity_poly.pdbx_strand_id
1 'polypeptide(L)'
;MVRRILAVAALVLLAGCATNRAEVDVLPPGKTQTPAPSNGKKVYISAVDDRVFQIKPTSFDMPSLKYDEIDDKSITERAIARKRNNYNMAIGDVLLPKGRTVSELVGDAVASAYQQAGYEVVSAPGAPDVREVKVQIIEFWSWSMTEGVLDKVLRNKSFLQIKALGMPEHTLKTLVSEKVKVTTDTDWKTITEAGLEAITQETLKQL
;
A
#
# COMPACT_ATOMS: atom_id res chain seq x y z
N MET A 1 -41.84 26.33 -18.11
CA MET A 1 -41.02 25.19 -18.55
C MET A 1 -39.67 25.10 -17.83
N VAL A 2 -39.00 26.21 -17.49
CA VAL A 2 -37.68 26.23 -16.80
C VAL A 2 -37.66 25.49 -15.45
N ARG A 3 -38.76 25.57 -14.67
CA ARG A 3 -38.87 24.95 -13.34
C ARG A 3 -38.88 23.41 -13.35
N ARG A 4 -39.28 22.79 -14.47
CA ARG A 4 -39.27 21.31 -14.64
C ARG A 4 -37.91 20.79 -15.09
N ILE A 5 -37.11 21.62 -15.76
CA ILE A 5 -35.76 21.26 -16.24
C ILE A 5 -34.74 21.27 -15.08
N LEU A 6 -34.86 22.20 -14.12
CA LEU A 6 -34.03 22.19 -12.91
C LEU A 6 -34.27 20.96 -12.02
N ALA A 7 -35.50 20.46 -11.95
CA ALA A 7 -35.83 19.28 -11.15
C ALA A 7 -35.21 18.00 -11.72
N VAL A 8 -35.13 17.88 -13.06
CA VAL A 8 -34.52 16.72 -13.72
C VAL A 8 -32.99 16.75 -13.63
N ALA A 9 -32.36 17.93 -13.67
CA ALA A 9 -30.91 18.06 -13.47
C ALA A 9 -30.46 17.69 -12.04
N ALA A 10 -31.30 17.94 -11.02
CA ALA A 10 -31.01 17.56 -9.63
C ALA A 10 -31.13 16.04 -9.37
N LEU A 11 -31.98 15.33 -10.14
CA LEU A 11 -32.21 13.89 -9.99
C LEU A 11 -31.12 13.01 -10.63
N VAL A 12 -30.43 13.49 -11.68
CA VAL A 12 -29.34 12.75 -12.34
C VAL A 12 -28.03 12.77 -11.51
N LEU A 13 -27.87 13.75 -10.60
CA LEU A 13 -26.71 13.84 -9.70
C LEU A 13 -26.74 12.85 -8.51
N LEU A 14 -27.85 12.13 -8.32
CA LEU A 14 -28.06 11.18 -7.22
C LEU A 14 -27.85 9.72 -7.62
N ALA A 15 -27.56 9.44 -8.90
CA ALA A 15 -27.39 8.08 -9.43
C ALA A 15 -25.95 7.55 -9.36
N GLY A 16 -25.05 8.24 -8.65
CA GLY A 16 -23.80 7.63 -8.22
C GLY A 16 -24.08 6.75 -7.00
N CYS A 17 -23.85 5.44 -7.10
CA CYS A 17 -23.55 4.68 -5.88
C CYS A 17 -22.28 5.30 -5.29
N ALA A 18 -22.43 6.24 -4.35
CA ALA A 18 -21.32 6.75 -3.57
C ALA A 18 -20.87 5.65 -2.63
N THR A 19 -20.27 4.59 -3.19
CA THR A 19 -19.52 3.63 -2.40
C THR A 19 -18.38 4.43 -1.83
N ASN A 20 -18.36 4.59 -0.51
CA ASN A 20 -17.29 5.31 0.17
C ASN A 20 -15.91 4.60 0.07
N ARG A 21 -15.86 3.53 -0.70
CA ARG A 21 -14.70 2.74 -1.04
C ARG A 21 -14.17 3.27 -2.37
N ALA A 22 -12.93 3.76 -2.37
CA ALA A 22 -12.21 4.08 -3.58
C ALA A 22 -11.32 2.90 -3.98
N GLU A 23 -11.16 2.72 -5.28
CA GLU A 23 -10.12 1.86 -5.85
C GLU A 23 -9.06 2.77 -6.46
N VAL A 24 -7.80 2.64 -6.03
CA VAL A 24 -6.69 3.45 -6.52
C VAL A 24 -5.61 2.56 -7.12
N ASP A 25 -5.26 2.84 -8.36
CA ASP A 25 -4.27 2.05 -9.09
C ASP A 25 -2.86 2.54 -8.75
N VAL A 26 -2.23 1.87 -7.79
CA VAL A 26 -0.88 2.14 -7.26
C VAL A 26 0.15 1.46 -8.13
N LEU A 27 1.08 2.20 -8.70
CA LEU A 27 2.15 1.61 -9.50
C LEU A 27 3.24 1.06 -8.57
N PRO A 28 3.88 -0.07 -8.94
CA PRO A 28 5.08 -0.51 -8.24
C PRO A 28 6.20 0.54 -8.38
N PRO A 29 7.20 0.53 -7.50
CA PRO A 29 8.35 1.43 -7.59
C PRO A 29 8.97 1.40 -8.98
N GLY A 30 9.14 2.58 -9.58
CA GLY A 30 9.74 2.69 -10.90
C GLY A 30 11.21 2.27 -10.87
N LYS A 31 11.71 1.70 -11.96
CA LYS A 31 13.16 1.50 -12.18
C LYS A 31 13.83 2.85 -12.48
N THR A 32 13.83 3.75 -11.51
CA THR A 32 14.37 5.12 -11.65
C THR A 32 15.91 5.13 -11.58
N GLN A 33 16.51 4.08 -11.05
CA GLN A 33 17.96 3.93 -10.93
C GLN A 33 18.49 2.91 -11.94
N THR A 34 19.65 3.24 -12.54
CA THR A 34 20.42 2.27 -13.33
C THR A 34 20.81 1.10 -12.43
N PRO A 35 20.42 -0.14 -12.75
CA PRO A 35 20.80 -1.31 -11.96
C PRO A 35 22.31 -1.45 -11.85
N ALA A 36 22.80 -1.92 -10.71
CA ALA A 36 24.18 -2.36 -10.58
C ALA A 36 24.48 -3.48 -11.60
N PRO A 37 25.75 -3.66 -12.02
CA PRO A 37 26.15 -4.78 -12.85
C PRO A 37 25.68 -6.11 -12.23
N SER A 38 25.33 -7.07 -13.08
CA SER A 38 24.85 -8.38 -12.60
C SER A 38 25.87 -9.00 -11.65
N ASN A 39 25.39 -9.43 -10.49
CA ASN A 39 26.18 -10.14 -9.48
C ASN A 39 26.12 -11.67 -9.65
N GLY A 40 25.44 -12.16 -10.70
CA GLY A 40 25.30 -13.58 -11.04
C GLY A 40 24.40 -14.40 -10.11
N LYS A 41 23.73 -13.77 -9.12
CA LYS A 41 22.85 -14.45 -8.17
C LYS A 41 21.39 -14.30 -8.58
N LYS A 42 20.64 -15.40 -8.51
CA LYS A 42 19.21 -15.44 -8.77
C LYS A 42 18.41 -15.49 -7.49
N VAL A 43 17.33 -14.71 -7.42
CA VAL A 43 16.42 -14.69 -6.28
C VAL A 43 14.97 -14.80 -6.72
N TYR A 44 14.17 -15.49 -5.92
CA TYR A 44 12.71 -15.49 -6.01
C TYR A 44 12.16 -14.77 -4.78
N ILE A 45 11.30 -13.77 -4.98
CA ILE A 45 10.68 -13.01 -3.89
C ILE A 45 9.30 -13.60 -3.62
N SER A 46 9.06 -14.03 -2.38
CA SER A 46 7.73 -14.43 -1.90
C SER A 46 7.28 -13.48 -0.80
N ALA A 47 6.05 -13.01 -0.88
CA ALA A 47 5.47 -12.06 0.07
C ALA A 47 4.17 -12.61 0.66
N VAL A 48 4.00 -12.45 1.97
CA VAL A 48 2.81 -12.87 2.71
C VAL A 48 2.26 -11.66 3.49
N ASP A 49 0.96 -11.43 3.34
CA ASP A 49 0.22 -10.40 4.07
C ASP A 49 -0.27 -10.92 5.43
N ASP A 50 0.48 -10.56 6.48
CA ASP A 50 0.19 -10.90 7.89
C ASP A 50 -0.37 -9.69 8.66
N ARG A 51 -0.86 -8.66 7.95
CA ARG A 51 -1.43 -7.48 8.61
C ARG A 51 -2.68 -7.85 9.39
N VAL A 52 -2.78 -7.32 10.60
CA VAL A 52 -3.93 -7.53 11.48
C VAL A 52 -4.89 -6.34 11.38
N PHE A 53 -6.12 -6.61 10.96
CA PHE A 53 -7.19 -5.63 10.89
C PHE A 53 -8.01 -5.62 12.18
N GLN A 54 -8.47 -4.43 12.57
CA GLN A 54 -9.31 -4.23 13.75
C GLN A 54 -10.62 -3.54 13.36
N ILE A 55 -11.73 -3.93 13.99
CA ILE A 55 -13.04 -3.27 13.81
C ILE A 55 -12.99 -1.84 14.39
N LYS A 56 -12.52 -1.72 15.62
CA LYS A 56 -12.44 -0.46 16.40
C LYS A 56 -11.02 -0.21 16.88
N PRO A 57 -10.09 0.15 15.98
CA PRO A 57 -8.71 0.42 16.39
C PRO A 57 -8.63 1.64 17.31
N THR A 58 -7.70 1.57 18.26
CA THR A 58 -7.42 2.68 19.20
C THR A 58 -6.55 3.77 18.58
N SER A 59 -5.92 3.52 17.43
CA SER A 59 -5.08 4.46 16.71
C SER A 59 -5.38 4.45 15.20
N PHE A 60 -5.02 5.54 14.51
CA PHE A 60 -5.29 5.72 13.08
C PHE A 60 -4.39 4.86 12.18
N ASP A 61 -3.21 4.50 12.69
CA ASP A 61 -2.18 3.73 12.00
C ASP A 61 -2.40 2.20 12.08
N MET A 62 -3.51 1.76 12.67
CA MET A 62 -3.95 0.37 12.69
C MET A 62 -4.92 0.10 11.51
N PRO A 63 -4.67 -0.96 10.71
CA PRO A 63 -5.56 -1.37 9.64
C PRO A 63 -6.98 -1.61 10.14
N SER A 64 -7.96 -1.07 9.42
CA SER A 64 -9.37 -1.25 9.74
C SER A 64 -10.21 -0.92 8.51
N LEU A 65 -11.44 -1.44 8.46
CA LEU A 65 -12.34 -1.25 7.32
C LEU A 65 -13.62 -0.54 7.76
N LYS A 66 -14.24 0.22 6.86
CA LYS A 66 -15.48 0.96 7.13
C LYS A 66 -16.62 0.05 7.56
N TYR A 67 -16.80 -1.07 6.86
CA TYR A 67 -17.97 -1.96 7.01
C TYR A 67 -17.65 -3.22 7.85
N ASP A 68 -16.57 -3.18 8.64
CA ASP A 68 -16.15 -4.27 9.53
C ASP A 68 -15.89 -5.62 8.82
N GLU A 69 -15.64 -5.60 7.51
CA GLU A 69 -15.36 -6.75 6.64
C GLU A 69 -13.92 -7.32 6.84
N ILE A 70 -13.43 -7.36 8.08
CA ILE A 70 -12.02 -7.68 8.39
C ILE A 70 -11.66 -9.16 8.20
N ASP A 71 -12.65 -10.04 8.08
CA ASP A 71 -12.48 -11.47 7.80
C ASP A 71 -12.57 -11.78 6.30
N ASP A 72 -12.92 -10.80 5.46
CA ASP A 72 -13.00 -10.98 4.00
C ASP A 72 -11.64 -10.73 3.33
N LYS A 73 -10.95 -11.82 3.03
CA LYS A 73 -9.63 -11.77 2.36
C LYS A 73 -9.67 -11.05 1.01
N SER A 74 -10.78 -11.15 0.28
CA SER A 74 -10.94 -10.45 -1.02
C SER A 74 -10.96 -8.92 -0.89
N ILE A 75 -11.10 -8.40 0.35
CA ILE A 75 -11.03 -6.99 0.69
C ILE A 75 -9.73 -6.68 1.44
N THR A 76 -9.36 -7.46 2.47
CA THR A 76 -8.19 -7.13 3.30
C THR A 76 -6.89 -7.16 2.52
N GLU A 77 -6.71 -8.13 1.61
CA GLU A 77 -5.50 -8.25 0.77
C GLU A 77 -5.32 -7.06 -0.17
N ARG A 78 -6.39 -6.30 -0.41
CA ARG A 78 -6.42 -5.11 -1.27
C ARG A 78 -6.40 -3.81 -0.49
N ALA A 79 -6.73 -3.82 0.80
CA ALA A 79 -6.93 -2.61 1.57
C ALA A 79 -5.61 -1.93 1.88
N ILE A 80 -5.49 -0.65 1.55
CA ILE A 80 -4.28 0.16 1.79
C ILE A 80 -4.53 1.33 2.73
N ALA A 81 -5.79 1.76 2.90
CA ALA A 81 -6.13 2.84 3.81
C ALA A 81 -7.60 2.82 4.27
N ARG A 82 -7.89 3.57 5.34
CA ARG A 82 -9.25 3.93 5.78
C ARG A 82 -9.39 5.44 5.77
N LYS A 83 -10.40 5.93 5.05
CA LYS A 83 -10.77 7.34 5.02
C LYS A 83 -11.51 7.69 6.31
N ARG A 84 -11.07 8.74 7.01
CA ARG A 84 -11.70 9.25 8.24
C ARG A 84 -12.02 10.73 8.11
N ASN A 85 -13.08 11.18 8.80
CA ASN A 85 -13.36 12.60 8.94
C ASN A 85 -12.59 13.21 10.14
N ASN A 86 -12.72 14.52 10.33
CA ASN A 86 -12.05 15.25 11.42
C ASN A 86 -12.56 14.85 12.83
N TYR A 87 -13.66 14.10 12.92
CA TYR A 87 -14.20 13.52 14.16
C TYR A 87 -13.74 12.07 14.38
N ASN A 88 -12.72 11.61 13.63
CA ASN A 88 -12.23 10.23 13.64
C ASN A 88 -13.28 9.19 13.22
N MET A 89 -14.39 9.59 12.60
CA MET A 89 -15.39 8.64 12.11
C MET A 89 -14.92 8.06 10.78
N ALA A 90 -15.13 6.75 10.62
CA ALA A 90 -14.87 6.06 9.37
C ALA A 90 -15.84 6.51 8.29
N ILE A 91 -15.32 7.20 7.28
CA ILE A 91 -16.14 7.66 6.16
C ILE A 91 -15.97 6.79 4.94
N GLY A 92 -14.86 6.04 4.78
CA GLY A 92 -14.59 5.23 3.59
C GLY A 92 -13.36 4.33 3.72
N ASP A 93 -13.09 3.57 2.66
CA ASP A 93 -11.91 2.71 2.51
C ASP A 93 -11.17 3.04 1.22
N VAL A 94 -9.90 2.68 1.16
CA VAL A 94 -9.11 2.72 -0.07
C VAL A 94 -8.55 1.33 -0.33
N LEU A 95 -8.89 0.78 -1.49
CA LEU A 95 -8.45 -0.52 -1.95
C LEU A 95 -7.62 -0.38 -3.22
N LEU A 96 -6.82 -1.40 -3.49
CA LEU A 96 -6.30 -1.66 -4.82
C LEU A 96 -7.43 -2.16 -5.74
N PRO A 97 -7.29 -2.02 -7.08
CA PRO A 97 -8.20 -2.65 -8.03
C PRO A 97 -8.28 -4.17 -7.81
N LYS A 98 -9.36 -4.79 -8.31
CA LYS A 98 -9.49 -6.26 -8.26
C LYS A 98 -8.35 -6.94 -9.00
N GLY A 99 -7.90 -8.08 -8.48
CA GLY A 99 -6.78 -8.84 -9.05
C GLY A 99 -5.39 -8.27 -8.73
N ARG A 100 -5.31 -7.29 -7.83
CA ARG A 100 -4.05 -6.79 -7.27
C ARG A 100 -4.08 -6.92 -5.76
N THR A 101 -2.94 -7.19 -5.15
CA THR A 101 -2.83 -7.36 -3.69
C THR A 101 -1.67 -6.53 -3.12
N VAL A 102 -1.73 -6.26 -1.82
CA VAL A 102 -0.63 -5.63 -1.08
C VAL A 102 0.60 -6.52 -1.05
N SER A 103 0.43 -7.85 -0.99
CA SER A 103 1.54 -8.80 -1.09
C SER A 103 2.33 -8.64 -2.39
N GLU A 104 1.63 -8.54 -3.53
CA GLU A 104 2.26 -8.31 -4.84
C GLU A 104 2.99 -6.96 -4.86
N LEU A 105 2.35 -5.87 -4.42
CA LEU A 105 2.98 -4.55 -4.42
C LEU A 105 4.25 -4.46 -3.57
N VAL A 106 4.21 -4.99 -2.35
CA VAL A 106 5.36 -4.98 -1.45
C VAL A 106 6.43 -5.96 -1.94
N GLY A 107 6.02 -7.12 -2.46
CA GLY A 107 6.91 -8.08 -3.12
C GLY A 107 7.65 -7.46 -4.30
N ASP A 108 6.96 -6.70 -5.15
CA ASP A 108 7.53 -5.96 -6.29
C ASP A 108 8.49 -4.85 -5.85
N ALA A 109 8.22 -4.18 -4.74
CA ALA A 109 9.13 -3.19 -4.15
C ALA A 109 10.44 -3.84 -3.68
N VAL A 110 10.35 -4.97 -2.96
CA VAL A 110 11.53 -5.74 -2.53
C VAL A 110 12.27 -6.28 -3.76
N ALA A 111 11.55 -6.86 -4.74
CA ALA A 111 12.13 -7.33 -5.99
C ALA A 111 12.88 -6.22 -6.74
N SER A 112 12.32 -5.01 -6.78
CA SER A 112 12.97 -3.85 -7.39
C SER A 112 14.29 -3.52 -6.73
N ALA A 113 14.38 -3.60 -5.40
CA ALA A 113 15.65 -3.40 -4.67
C ALA A 113 16.69 -4.46 -5.02
N TYR A 114 16.30 -5.74 -5.08
CA TYR A 114 17.19 -6.82 -5.53
C TYR A 114 17.66 -6.64 -6.98
N GLN A 115 16.76 -6.24 -7.89
CA GLN A 115 17.16 -5.92 -9.27
C GLN A 115 18.16 -4.75 -9.31
N GLN A 116 17.92 -3.69 -8.53
CA GLN A 116 18.83 -2.54 -8.43
C GLN A 116 20.20 -2.94 -7.86
N ALA A 117 20.26 -3.90 -6.95
CA ALA A 117 21.49 -4.49 -6.41
C ALA A 117 22.18 -5.51 -7.35
N GLY A 118 21.70 -5.67 -8.59
CA GLY A 118 22.31 -6.53 -9.60
C GLY A 118 21.92 -8.01 -9.52
N TYR A 119 20.92 -8.37 -8.72
CA TYR A 119 20.36 -9.72 -8.70
C TYR A 119 19.42 -9.94 -9.88
N GLU A 120 19.37 -11.18 -10.37
CA GLU A 120 18.34 -11.62 -11.30
C GLU A 120 17.10 -12.08 -10.50
N VAL A 121 16.02 -11.33 -10.57
CA VAL A 121 14.75 -11.72 -9.92
C VAL A 121 13.95 -12.61 -10.87
N VAL A 122 13.72 -13.85 -10.46
CA VAL A 122 12.94 -14.85 -11.21
C VAL A 122 11.51 -14.94 -10.69
N SER A 123 10.59 -15.37 -11.55
CA SER A 123 9.15 -15.44 -11.24
C SER A 123 8.70 -16.71 -10.51
N ALA A 124 9.53 -17.74 -10.47
CA ALA A 124 9.19 -19.01 -9.82
C ALA A 124 10.40 -19.58 -9.04
N PRO A 125 10.16 -20.22 -7.89
CA PRO A 125 11.19 -20.98 -7.20
C PRO A 125 11.47 -22.30 -7.95
N GLY A 126 12.59 -22.95 -7.63
CA GLY A 126 12.79 -24.37 -7.95
C GLY A 126 14.03 -24.72 -8.76
N ALA A 127 14.73 -23.75 -9.33
CA ALA A 127 16.08 -24.01 -9.85
C ALA A 127 17.10 -24.07 -8.69
N PRO A 128 18.09 -24.98 -8.71
CA PRO A 128 19.06 -25.15 -7.62
C PRO A 128 19.87 -23.90 -7.27
N ASP A 129 20.00 -22.96 -8.22
CA ASP A 129 20.74 -21.70 -8.10
C ASP A 129 19.87 -20.52 -7.64
N VAL A 130 18.54 -20.70 -7.51
CA VAL A 130 17.60 -19.66 -7.09
C VAL A 130 17.42 -19.67 -5.58
N ARG A 131 17.69 -18.52 -4.95
CA ARG A 131 17.45 -18.34 -3.51
C ARG A 131 16.11 -17.67 -3.25
N GLU A 132 15.31 -18.23 -2.35
CA GLU A 132 14.08 -17.58 -1.91
C GLU A 132 14.38 -16.46 -0.90
N VAL A 133 13.71 -15.32 -1.09
CA VAL A 133 13.62 -14.21 -0.16
C VAL A 133 12.17 -14.10 0.28
N LYS A 134 11.92 -14.43 1.55
CA LYS A 134 10.59 -14.36 2.16
C LYS A 134 10.38 -13.00 2.78
N VAL A 135 9.24 -12.38 2.48
CA VAL A 135 8.81 -11.08 2.99
C VAL A 135 7.52 -11.28 3.77
N GLN A 136 7.56 -11.08 5.08
CA GLN A 136 6.37 -11.03 5.92
C GLN A 136 5.95 -9.56 6.11
N ILE A 137 4.72 -9.24 5.72
CA ILE A 137 4.17 -7.88 5.79
C ILE A 137 3.36 -7.75 7.07
N ILE A 138 3.97 -7.19 8.10
CA ILE A 138 3.34 -7.02 9.42
C ILE A 138 2.53 -5.72 9.45
N GLU A 139 3.08 -4.66 8.89
CA GLU A 139 2.39 -3.40 8.68
C GLU A 139 2.64 -2.91 7.25
N PHE A 140 1.57 -2.50 6.58
CA PHE A 140 1.61 -1.67 5.36
C PHE A 140 0.27 -0.95 5.28
N TRP A 141 0.25 0.31 5.69
CA TRP A 141 -0.99 1.04 5.91
C TRP A 141 -0.83 2.54 5.78
N SER A 142 -1.79 3.17 5.10
CA SER A 142 -1.89 4.60 4.96
C SER A 142 -3.03 5.17 5.82
N TRP A 143 -2.79 6.32 6.47
CA TRP A 143 -3.81 7.04 7.22
C TRP A 143 -3.61 8.55 7.14
N SER A 144 -4.71 9.28 7.25
CA SER A 144 -4.70 10.73 7.38
C SER A 144 -5.06 11.14 8.80
N MET A 145 -4.36 12.12 9.35
CA MET A 145 -4.71 12.78 10.61
C MET A 145 -4.74 14.29 10.43
N THR A 146 -5.58 14.99 11.18
CA THR A 146 -5.54 16.45 11.25
C THR A 146 -4.35 16.88 12.11
N GLU A 147 -3.56 17.82 11.61
CA GLU A 147 -2.45 18.44 12.32
C GLU A 147 -2.70 19.96 12.34
N GLY A 148 -2.97 20.53 13.52
CA GLY A 148 -3.36 21.94 13.64
C GLY A 148 -4.81 22.20 13.21
N VAL A 149 -5.10 23.45 12.80
CA VAL A 149 -6.49 23.92 12.57
C VAL A 149 -7.03 23.54 11.20
N LEU A 150 -6.17 23.52 10.16
CA LEU A 150 -6.60 23.31 8.77
C LEU A 150 -5.76 22.27 8.01
N ASP A 151 -4.63 21.82 8.56
CA ASP A 151 -3.74 20.91 7.85
C ASP A 151 -4.07 19.45 8.16
N LYS A 152 -3.86 18.61 7.17
CA LYS A 152 -3.85 17.16 7.33
C LYS A 152 -2.47 16.64 6.98
N VAL A 153 -2.06 15.61 7.69
CA VAL A 153 -0.89 14.82 7.34
C VAL A 153 -1.38 13.46 6.89
N LEU A 154 -0.99 13.09 5.69
CA LEU A 154 -1.16 11.77 5.13
C LEU A 154 0.13 10.99 5.37
N ARG A 155 0.03 9.79 5.92
CA ARG A 155 1.18 8.95 6.24
C ARG A 155 1.01 7.57 5.65
N ASN A 156 2.12 6.92 5.32
CA ASN A 156 2.19 5.49 5.07
C ASN A 156 3.29 4.90 5.95
N LYS A 157 2.97 3.82 6.65
CA LYS A 157 3.88 3.08 7.53
C LYS A 157 4.03 1.66 7.00
N SER A 158 5.27 1.17 7.05
CA SER A 158 5.57 -0.23 6.78
C SER A 158 6.41 -0.84 7.88
N PHE A 159 6.14 -2.11 8.19
CA PHE A 159 6.99 -2.98 9.00
C PHE A 159 7.01 -4.35 8.34
N LEU A 160 8.19 -4.74 7.85
CA LEU A 160 8.42 -6.01 7.19
C LEU A 160 9.47 -6.81 7.96
N GLN A 161 9.34 -8.14 7.91
CA GLN A 161 10.43 -9.06 8.21
C GLN A 161 10.88 -9.72 6.91
N ILE A 162 12.16 -9.57 6.57
CA ILE A 162 12.73 -10.10 5.33
C ILE A 162 13.77 -11.15 5.68
N LYS A 163 13.60 -12.34 5.10
CA LYS A 163 14.47 -13.50 5.33
C LYS A 163 14.93 -14.09 4.01
N ALA A 164 16.23 -13.98 3.74
CA ALA A 164 16.86 -14.67 2.63
C ALA A 164 17.60 -15.92 3.11
N LEU A 165 17.70 -16.94 2.25
CA LEU A 165 18.39 -18.17 2.59
C LEU A 165 19.87 -17.93 2.97
N GLY A 166 20.24 -18.33 4.18
CA GLY A 166 21.60 -18.19 4.71
C GLY A 166 21.95 -16.79 5.24
N MET A 167 20.99 -15.87 5.29
CA MET A 167 21.14 -14.57 5.94
C MET A 167 20.26 -14.51 7.20
N PRO A 168 20.67 -13.76 8.24
CA PRO A 168 19.80 -13.44 9.35
C PRO A 168 18.53 -12.74 8.85
N GLU A 169 17.41 -13.03 9.51
CA GLU A 169 16.19 -12.25 9.32
C GLU A 169 16.44 -10.80 9.75
N HIS A 170 16.04 -9.85 8.92
CA HIS A 170 16.15 -8.44 9.24
C HIS A 170 14.78 -7.76 9.18
N THR A 171 14.64 -6.76 10.06
CA THR A 171 13.45 -5.93 10.15
C THR A 171 13.64 -4.69 9.29
N LEU A 172 12.64 -4.37 8.48
CA LEU A 172 12.55 -3.12 7.73
C LEU A 172 11.36 -2.32 8.25
N LYS A 173 11.59 -1.04 8.58
CA LYS A 173 10.53 -0.12 8.99
C LYS A 173 10.62 1.18 8.20
N THR A 174 9.49 1.65 7.69
CA THR A 174 9.40 2.93 6.99
C THR A 174 8.24 3.74 7.52
N LEU A 175 8.39 5.07 7.46
CA LEU A 175 7.32 6.01 7.69
C LEU A 175 7.52 7.19 6.74
N VAL A 176 6.64 7.31 5.75
CA VAL A 176 6.59 8.47 4.86
C VAL A 176 5.41 9.34 5.23
N SER A 177 5.52 10.65 5.00
CA SER A 177 4.49 11.61 5.39
C SER A 177 4.44 12.76 4.39
N GLU A 178 3.22 13.20 4.07
CA GLU A 178 2.95 14.32 3.19
C GLU A 178 1.89 15.23 3.83
N LYS A 179 2.08 16.55 3.70
CA LYS A 179 1.08 17.53 4.15
C LYS A 179 0.10 17.79 3.03
N VAL A 180 -1.19 17.58 3.33
CA VAL A 180 -2.30 17.81 2.40
C VAL A 180 -3.36 18.67 3.07
N LYS A 181 -4.08 19.48 2.30
CA LYS A 181 -5.23 20.25 2.82
C LYS A 181 -6.51 19.40 2.83
N VAL A 182 -6.68 18.61 1.77
CA VAL A 182 -7.77 17.67 1.56
C VAL A 182 -7.15 16.39 1.04
N THR A 183 -7.61 15.24 1.51
CA THR A 183 -7.13 13.94 1.05
C THR A 183 -8.02 13.46 -0.10
N THR A 184 -7.44 13.39 -1.29
CA THR A 184 -8.03 12.88 -2.53
C THR A 184 -7.56 11.46 -2.81
N ASP A 185 -8.19 10.80 -3.79
CA ASP A 185 -7.76 9.47 -4.24
C ASP A 185 -6.35 9.49 -4.85
N THR A 186 -5.95 10.61 -5.48
CA THR A 186 -4.57 10.84 -5.94
C THR A 186 -3.59 10.88 -4.77
N ASP A 187 -3.93 11.55 -3.67
CA ASP A 187 -3.03 11.63 -2.50
C ASP A 187 -2.84 10.24 -1.87
N TRP A 188 -3.90 9.43 -1.79
CA TRP A 188 -3.82 8.05 -1.32
C TRP A 188 -2.91 7.19 -2.22
N LYS A 189 -2.98 7.39 -3.53
CA LYS A 189 -2.07 6.76 -4.48
C LYS A 189 -0.64 7.21 -4.22
N THR A 190 -0.37 8.51 -4.24
CA THR A 190 0.97 9.11 -4.09
C THR A 190 1.65 8.67 -2.80
N ILE A 191 0.99 8.74 -1.65
CA ILE A 191 1.60 8.34 -0.38
C ILE A 191 1.92 6.84 -0.34
N THR A 192 1.10 6.01 -1.00
CA THR A 192 1.30 4.57 -1.03
C THR A 192 2.47 4.23 -1.95
N GLU A 193 2.58 4.87 -3.11
CA GLU A 193 3.73 4.75 -4.01
C GLU A 193 5.02 5.23 -3.33
N ALA A 194 4.97 6.33 -2.58
CA ALA A 194 6.10 6.81 -1.77
C ALA A 194 6.50 5.80 -0.68
N GLY A 195 5.54 5.11 -0.08
CA GLY A 195 5.78 4.03 0.88
C GLY A 195 6.51 2.83 0.26
N LEU A 196 6.09 2.42 -0.94
CA LEU A 196 6.74 1.36 -1.72
C LEU A 196 8.16 1.76 -2.16
N GLU A 197 8.37 3.01 -2.57
CA GLU A 197 9.70 3.53 -2.87
C GLU A 197 10.59 3.50 -1.61
N ALA A 198 10.07 3.90 -0.46
CA ALA A 198 10.81 3.82 0.80
C ALA A 198 11.19 2.38 1.17
N ILE A 199 10.29 1.40 0.97
CA ILE A 199 10.62 -0.02 1.14
C ILE A 199 11.77 -0.43 0.21
N THR A 200 11.73 0.00 -1.05
CA THR A 200 12.76 -0.31 -2.05
C THR A 200 14.12 0.24 -1.61
N GLN A 201 14.18 1.52 -1.24
CA GLN A 201 15.41 2.18 -0.82
C GLN A 201 15.96 1.60 0.49
N GLU A 202 15.11 1.30 1.48
CA GLU A 202 15.57 0.69 2.74
C GLU A 202 16.02 -0.76 2.54
N THR A 203 15.37 -1.52 1.65
CA THR A 203 15.81 -2.88 1.30
C THR A 203 17.17 -2.83 0.62
N LEU A 204 17.36 -1.92 -0.35
CA LEU A 204 18.60 -1.78 -1.10
C LEU A 204 19.80 -1.51 -0.20
N LYS A 205 19.64 -0.71 0.87
CA LYS A 205 20.70 -0.43 1.85
C LYS A 205 21.20 -1.66 2.62
N GLN A 206 20.44 -2.75 2.62
CA GLN A 206 20.76 -4.00 3.32
C GLN A 206 21.37 -5.07 2.41
N LEU A 207 21.49 -4.81 1.10
CA LEU A 207 21.99 -5.74 0.08
C LEU A 207 23.43 -5.45 -0.32
#